data_AF-A0A957STI5-F1
#
_entry.id   AF-A0A957STI5-F1
#
_cell.length_a   1.000
_cell.length_b   1.000
_cell.length_c   1.000
_cell.angle_alpha   90.00
_cell.angle_beta   90.00
_cell.angle_gamma   90.00
#
_symmetry.space_group_name_H-M   'P 1'
#
loop_
_entity.id
_entity.type
_entity.pdbx_description
1 polymer ?
#
loop_
_entity_poly.entity_id
_entity_poly.type
_entity_poly.pdbx_seq_one_letter_code
_entity_poly.pdbx_strand_id
1 'polypeptide(L)'
;RVNYGCGGWVAHHNADIWLQSGPVGDYGQGDPVWAFWPMAGPWLCQHPWEHYAFGGNVDFLRRRAYPLMKGAAQFCLEWLYADANGYLITGPSTSPENKFTTPDGQEAAVSAASTMDMWLIRDLFANCMAASQILEIDADFRAQLATAYDRLYPPQIGQHGQLQEWSQDWDDPQDEHRHVSHLLGLHSG
;
A
#
# COMPACT_ATOMS: atom_id res chain seq x y z
N ARG A 1 -12.57 9.59 2.88
CA ARG A 1 -13.32 10.62 3.64
C ARG A 1 -14.20 10.08 4.76
N VAL A 2 -15.21 9.22 4.52
CA VAL A 2 -16.16 8.78 5.59
C VAL A 2 -15.44 8.00 6.70
N ASN A 3 -14.69 6.96 6.35
CA ASN A 3 -14.04 6.08 7.34
C ASN A 3 -12.76 6.69 7.95
N TYR A 4 -12.00 7.46 7.17
CA TYR A 4 -10.63 7.86 7.52
C TYR A 4 -10.39 9.37 7.57
N GLY A 5 -11.36 10.21 7.19
CA GLY A 5 -11.13 11.65 7.04
C GLY A 5 -10.24 12.04 5.84
N CYS A 6 -9.50 11.11 5.24
CA CYS A 6 -8.58 11.36 4.14
C CYS A 6 -9.27 11.77 2.83
N GLY A 7 -8.57 12.58 2.03
CA GLY A 7 -8.82 12.87 0.63
C GLY A 7 -8.50 11.68 -0.29
N GLY A 8 -8.65 11.88 -1.60
CA GLY A 8 -8.44 10.83 -2.58
C GLY A 8 -9.53 9.74 -2.55
N TRP A 9 -9.14 8.50 -2.88
CA TRP A 9 -10.01 7.32 -2.80
C TRP A 9 -9.25 6.10 -2.27
N VAL A 10 -9.99 5.15 -1.71
CA VAL A 10 -9.48 3.90 -1.15
C VAL A 10 -10.45 2.76 -1.49
N ALA A 11 -9.91 1.55 -1.63
CA ALA A 11 -10.66 0.30 -1.67
C ALA A 11 -9.98 -0.71 -0.75
N HIS A 12 -10.75 -1.68 -0.27
CA HIS A 12 -10.28 -2.75 0.61
C HIS A 12 -10.20 -4.08 -0.14
N HIS A 13 -9.86 -5.17 0.56
CA HIS A 13 -9.55 -6.46 -0.06
C HIS A 13 -10.67 -7.06 -0.94
N ASN A 14 -11.95 -6.71 -0.69
CA ASN A 14 -13.11 -7.21 -1.45
C ASN A 14 -13.91 -6.07 -2.07
N ALA A 15 -14.45 -6.34 -3.26
CA ALA A 15 -15.41 -5.52 -3.98
C ALA A 15 -16.43 -6.40 -4.70
N ASP A 16 -17.49 -5.79 -5.23
CA ASP A 16 -18.54 -6.47 -5.97
C ASP A 16 -19.03 -5.60 -7.15
N ILE A 17 -20.08 -6.06 -7.85
CA ILE A 17 -20.68 -5.34 -9.00
C ILE A 17 -21.23 -3.96 -8.64
N TRP A 18 -21.48 -3.71 -7.35
CA TRP A 18 -21.97 -2.43 -6.83
C TRP A 18 -20.84 -1.48 -6.44
N LEU A 19 -19.59 -1.87 -6.70
CA LEU A 19 -18.39 -1.07 -6.47
C LEU A 19 -18.18 -0.77 -4.98
N GLN A 20 -18.47 -1.74 -4.11
CA GLN A 20 -18.13 -1.62 -2.70
C GLN A 20 -16.63 -1.33 -2.52
N SER A 21 -16.33 -0.29 -1.76
CA SER A 21 -14.97 0.17 -1.46
C SER A 21 -14.64 0.17 0.04
N GLY A 22 -15.63 -0.04 0.91
CA GLY A 22 -15.44 -0.18 2.35
C GLY A 22 -14.94 -1.58 2.74
N PRO A 23 -14.33 -1.72 3.92
CA PRO A 23 -13.93 -3.03 4.43
C PRO A 23 -15.15 -3.92 4.64
N VAL A 24 -14.95 -5.24 4.52
CA VAL A 24 -15.96 -6.25 4.85
C VAL A 24 -15.88 -6.61 6.34
N GLY A 25 -16.36 -7.80 6.71
CA GLY A 25 -16.23 -8.34 8.06
C GLY A 25 -17.41 -7.98 8.96
N ASP A 26 -18.56 -7.66 8.36
CA ASP A 26 -19.84 -7.43 9.04
C ASP A 26 -19.70 -6.58 10.32
N TYR A 27 -18.97 -5.47 10.19
CA TYR A 27 -18.76 -4.48 11.26
C TYR A 27 -18.19 -5.04 12.58
N GLY A 28 -17.40 -6.12 12.51
CA GLY A 28 -16.65 -6.67 13.65
C GLY A 28 -16.66 -8.19 13.78
N GLN A 29 -17.38 -8.90 12.90
CA GLN A 29 -17.37 -10.37 12.86
C GLN A 29 -16.18 -10.94 12.09
N GLY A 30 -15.67 -10.20 11.09
CA GLY A 30 -14.52 -10.61 10.30
C GLY A 30 -13.20 -10.48 11.06
N ASP A 31 -12.25 -11.35 10.74
CA ASP A 31 -10.90 -11.26 11.31
C ASP A 31 -10.18 -10.07 10.65
N PRO A 32 -9.60 -9.14 11.45
CA PRO A 32 -8.89 -7.99 10.92
C PRO A 32 -7.73 -8.35 9.99
N VAL A 33 -7.17 -9.57 10.08
CA VAL A 33 -6.07 -10.05 9.22
C VAL A 33 -6.38 -10.00 7.72
N TRP A 34 -7.67 -10.06 7.35
CA TRP A 34 -8.14 -9.89 5.97
C TRP A 34 -9.14 -8.77 5.80
N ALA A 35 -9.99 -8.51 6.82
CA ALA A 35 -11.06 -7.52 6.69
C ALA A 35 -10.51 -6.09 6.58
N PHE A 36 -9.41 -5.80 7.28
CA PHE A 36 -8.81 -4.47 7.32
C PHE A 36 -7.52 -4.41 6.50
N TRP A 37 -7.66 -4.14 5.21
CA TRP A 37 -6.53 -3.95 4.31
C TRP A 37 -6.84 -2.83 3.29
N PRO A 38 -6.47 -1.56 3.57
CA PRO A 38 -6.82 -0.39 2.75
C PRO A 38 -5.88 -0.15 1.56
N MET A 39 -5.18 -1.19 1.07
CA MET A 39 -4.15 -1.05 0.03
C MET A 39 -4.56 -1.60 -1.34
N ALA A 40 -5.84 -1.97 -1.54
CA ALA A 40 -6.32 -2.41 -2.85
C ALA A 40 -6.25 -1.29 -3.90
N GLY A 41 -6.46 -0.04 -3.48
CA GLY A 41 -6.36 1.12 -4.38
C GLY A 41 -4.97 1.28 -4.99
N PRO A 42 -3.91 1.40 -4.16
CA PRO A 42 -2.52 1.38 -4.63
C PRO A 42 -2.18 0.19 -5.53
N TRP A 43 -2.59 -1.03 -5.14
CA TRP A 43 -2.34 -2.22 -5.95
C TRP A 43 -3.02 -2.14 -7.33
N LEU A 44 -4.32 -1.82 -7.36
CA LEU A 44 -5.07 -1.69 -8.60
C LEU A 44 -4.51 -0.61 -9.54
N CYS A 45 -3.81 0.40 -9.01
CA CYS A 45 -3.20 1.46 -9.78
C CYS A 45 -1.96 1.02 -10.57
N GLN A 46 -1.39 -0.16 -10.31
CA GLN A 46 -0.36 -0.77 -11.15
C GLN A 46 -0.89 -1.04 -12.56
N HIS A 47 -2.09 -1.59 -12.69
CA HIS A 47 -2.67 -1.95 -13.99
C HIS A 47 -2.86 -0.77 -14.97
N PRO A 48 -3.46 0.38 -14.59
CA PRO A 48 -3.53 1.52 -15.50
C PRO A 48 -2.15 2.13 -15.78
N TRP A 49 -1.19 2.05 -14.86
CA TRP A 49 0.19 2.46 -15.16
C TRP A 49 0.83 1.53 -16.19
N GLU A 50 0.79 0.21 -15.98
CA GLU A 50 1.31 -0.79 -16.92
C GLU A 50 0.65 -0.68 -18.29
N HIS A 51 -0.66 -0.48 -18.35
CA HIS A 51 -1.35 -0.28 -19.63
C HIS A 51 -0.76 0.90 -20.42
N TYR A 52 -0.39 1.99 -19.73
CA TYR A 52 0.36 3.06 -20.34
C TYR A 52 1.81 2.65 -20.67
N ALA A 53 2.54 2.04 -19.74
CA ALA A 53 3.96 1.71 -19.91
C ALA A 53 4.20 0.76 -21.10
N PHE A 54 3.32 -0.23 -21.28
CA PHE A 54 3.36 -1.16 -22.42
C PHE A 54 2.78 -0.57 -23.70
N GLY A 55 1.77 0.31 -23.62
CA GLY A 55 1.05 0.82 -24.78
C GLY A 55 1.51 2.18 -25.31
N GLY A 56 2.21 2.98 -24.49
CA GLY A 56 2.66 4.34 -24.82
C GLY A 56 1.55 5.39 -25.00
N ASN A 57 0.29 5.08 -24.70
CA ASN A 57 -0.85 5.98 -24.98
C ASN A 57 -0.95 7.14 -23.96
N VAL A 58 -0.37 8.28 -24.32
CA VAL A 58 -0.35 9.50 -23.47
C VAL A 58 -1.75 10.06 -23.21
N ASP A 59 -2.71 9.91 -24.13
CA ASP A 59 -4.08 10.38 -23.91
C ASP A 59 -4.81 9.53 -22.88
N PHE A 60 -4.59 8.21 -22.89
CA PHE A 60 -5.07 7.32 -21.83
C PHE A 60 -4.43 7.67 -20.49
N LEU A 61 -3.11 7.89 -20.46
CA LEU A 61 -2.39 8.31 -19.26
C LEU A 61 -3.01 9.59 -18.69
N ARG A 62 -3.20 10.62 -19.52
CA ARG A 62 -3.75 11.93 -19.12
C ARG A 62 -5.19 11.85 -18.62
N ARG A 63 -6.05 11.13 -19.33
CA ARG A 63 -7.51 11.17 -19.11
C ARG A 63 -8.02 10.12 -18.13
N ARG A 64 -7.30 9.00 -17.96
CA ARG A 64 -7.78 7.84 -17.22
C ARG A 64 -6.80 7.40 -16.14
N ALA A 65 -5.57 7.04 -16.53
CA ALA A 65 -4.62 6.45 -15.58
C ALA A 65 -4.21 7.43 -14.48
N TYR A 66 -3.69 8.60 -14.87
CA TYR A 66 -3.13 9.56 -13.94
C TYR A 66 -4.17 10.12 -12.94
N PRO A 67 -5.40 10.51 -13.33
CA PRO A 67 -6.41 10.93 -12.35
C PRO A 67 -6.76 9.84 -11.32
N LEU A 68 -6.80 8.56 -11.73
CA LEU A 68 -7.04 7.43 -10.81
C LEU A 68 -5.86 7.26 -9.85
N MET A 69 -4.64 7.18 -10.38
CA MET A 69 -3.42 7.03 -9.60
C MET A 69 -3.21 8.20 -8.62
N LYS A 70 -3.38 9.45 -9.08
CA LYS A 70 -3.30 10.65 -8.24
C LYS A 70 -4.29 10.59 -7.08
N GLY A 71 -5.50 10.11 -7.31
CA GLY A 71 -6.51 9.94 -6.27
C GLY A 71 -6.11 8.91 -5.21
N ALA A 72 -5.51 7.78 -5.60
CA ALA A 72 -5.01 6.80 -4.64
C ALA A 72 -3.78 7.35 -3.89
N ALA A 73 -2.89 8.07 -4.59
CA ALA A 73 -1.69 8.65 -3.98
C ALA A 73 -2.04 9.73 -2.95
N GLN A 74 -3.08 10.54 -3.21
CA GLN A 74 -3.61 11.50 -2.24
C GLN A 74 -4.11 10.81 -0.98
N PHE A 75 -4.82 9.68 -1.11
CA PHE A 75 -5.23 8.89 0.06
C PHE A 75 -4.00 8.40 0.84
N CYS A 76 -3.01 7.82 0.17
CA CYS A 76 -1.79 7.34 0.83
C CYS A 76 -1.02 8.45 1.54
N LEU A 77 -0.87 9.64 0.95
CA LEU A 77 -0.23 10.79 1.60
C LEU A 77 -0.90 11.18 2.92
N GLU A 78 -2.23 11.11 2.97
CA GLU A 78 -3.02 11.44 4.16
C GLU A 78 -3.21 10.26 5.12
N TRP A 79 -2.93 9.04 4.67
CA TRP A 79 -2.97 7.82 5.47
C TRP A 79 -1.66 7.59 6.25
N LEU A 80 -0.53 8.00 5.66
CA LEU A 80 0.78 7.91 6.29
C LEU A 80 0.91 8.85 7.49
N TYR A 81 1.57 8.39 8.54
CA TYR A 81 1.99 9.21 9.66
C TYR A 81 3.45 8.93 10.04
N ALA A 82 4.08 9.85 10.77
CA ALA A 82 5.47 9.71 11.18
C ALA A 82 5.60 8.78 12.40
N ASP A 83 6.53 7.83 12.34
CA ASP A 83 6.96 7.04 13.49
C ASP A 83 7.87 7.87 14.42
N ALA A 84 8.36 7.24 15.50
CA ALA A 84 9.26 7.88 16.45
C ALA A 84 10.61 8.32 15.86
N ASN A 85 11.01 7.74 14.72
CA ASN A 85 12.25 8.06 14.01
C ASN A 85 12.03 9.05 12.84
N GLY A 86 10.79 9.47 12.59
CA GLY A 86 10.41 10.40 11.52
C GLY A 86 10.11 9.75 10.17
N TYR A 87 10.18 8.42 10.06
CA TYR A 87 9.76 7.67 8.88
C TYR A 87 8.25 7.69 8.74
N LEU A 88 7.76 7.76 7.51
CA LEU A 88 6.35 7.63 7.19
C LEU A 88 5.96 6.15 7.13
N ILE A 89 4.98 5.78 7.95
CA ILE A 89 4.45 4.42 8.12
C ILE A 89 2.92 4.41 7.97
N THR A 90 2.36 3.24 7.67
CA THR A 90 0.91 2.98 7.75
C THR A 90 0.54 2.38 9.11
N GLY A 91 -0.68 2.64 9.57
CA GLY A 91 -1.18 2.10 10.83
C GLY A 91 -2.66 2.50 11.03
N PRO A 92 -3.59 1.54 11.20
CA PRO A 92 -3.35 0.10 11.26
C PRO A 92 -2.90 -0.50 9.92
N SER A 93 -2.07 -1.54 9.97
CA SER A 93 -1.50 -2.23 8.79
C SER A 93 -1.55 -3.74 8.99
N THR A 94 -1.76 -4.48 7.90
CA THR A 94 -1.84 -5.95 7.87
C THR A 94 -0.97 -6.47 6.74
N SER A 95 -0.50 -7.71 6.86
CA SER A 95 -0.04 -8.48 5.72
C SER A 95 -1.15 -9.45 5.36
N PRO A 96 -1.73 -9.40 4.14
CA PRO A 96 -2.96 -10.10 3.81
C PRO A 96 -2.97 -11.54 4.31
N GLU A 97 -3.91 -11.80 5.22
CA GLU A 97 -4.23 -13.12 5.77
C GLU A 97 -3.15 -13.79 6.63
N ASN A 98 -1.99 -13.15 6.83
CA ASN A 98 -0.95 -13.68 7.69
C ASN A 98 -0.93 -13.01 9.07
N LYS A 99 -0.69 -13.82 10.10
CA LYS A 99 -0.55 -13.36 11.49
C LYS A 99 0.90 -13.49 11.93
N PHE A 100 1.27 -12.67 12.90
CA PHE A 100 2.57 -12.75 13.55
C PHE A 100 2.40 -13.05 15.03
N THR A 101 3.46 -13.56 15.66
CA THR A 101 3.49 -13.79 17.11
C THR A 101 4.23 -12.65 17.80
N THR A 102 3.57 -11.99 18.75
CA THR A 102 4.16 -10.91 19.55
C THR A 102 5.17 -11.46 20.58
N PRO A 103 6.03 -10.60 21.16
CA PRO A 103 7.02 -11.04 22.16
C PRO A 103 6.44 -11.72 23.41
N ASP A 104 5.18 -11.47 23.74
CA ASP A 104 4.44 -12.13 24.83
C ASP A 104 3.71 -13.41 24.40
N GLY A 105 3.93 -13.87 23.16
CA GLY A 105 3.44 -15.14 22.63
C GLY A 105 1.99 -15.12 22.12
N GLN A 106 1.42 -13.93 21.90
CA GLN A 106 0.07 -13.80 21.37
C GLN A 106 0.10 -13.70 19.84
N GLU A 107 -0.88 -14.30 19.17
CA GLU A 107 -1.08 -14.07 17.74
C GLU A 107 -1.75 -12.72 17.52
N ALA A 108 -1.21 -11.94 16.58
CA ALA A 108 -1.74 -10.65 16.19
C ALA A 108 -1.80 -10.52 14.66
N ALA A 109 -2.78 -9.77 14.20
CA ALA A 109 -3.01 -9.52 12.77
C ALA A 109 -2.55 -8.11 12.35
N VAL A 110 -2.70 -7.15 13.26
CA VAL A 110 -2.60 -5.72 12.97
C VAL A 110 -1.33 -5.16 13.61
N SER A 111 -0.53 -4.50 12.79
CA SER A 111 0.68 -3.81 13.20
C SER A 111 0.77 -2.44 12.49
N ALA A 112 1.97 -1.99 12.21
CA ALA A 112 2.26 -0.80 11.42
C ALA A 112 3.27 -1.13 10.32
N ALA A 113 3.16 -0.47 9.17
CA ALA A 113 4.07 -0.58 8.04
C ALA A 113 4.45 -2.02 7.68
N SER A 114 3.45 -2.86 7.35
CA SER A 114 3.75 -4.11 6.67
C SER A 114 4.55 -3.83 5.40
N THR A 115 5.45 -4.74 5.04
CA THR A 115 6.31 -4.54 3.88
C THR A 115 5.50 -4.41 2.58
N MET A 116 4.35 -5.09 2.48
CA MET A 116 3.43 -4.94 1.35
C MET A 116 2.87 -3.52 1.24
N ASP A 117 2.37 -2.92 2.34
CA ASP A 117 1.88 -1.54 2.35
C ASP A 117 2.95 -0.58 1.85
N MET A 118 4.18 -0.72 2.37
CA MET A 118 5.29 0.14 2.01
C MET A 118 5.68 0.00 0.53
N TRP A 119 5.70 -1.22 -0.01
CA TRP A 119 5.98 -1.44 -1.43
C TRP A 119 4.92 -0.83 -2.34
N LEU A 120 3.65 -1.07 -2.05
CA LEU A 120 2.54 -0.55 -2.85
C LEU A 120 2.52 0.97 -2.89
N ILE A 121 2.78 1.62 -1.76
CA ILE A 121 2.83 3.09 -1.69
C ILE A 121 4.05 3.62 -2.43
N ARG A 122 5.23 2.98 -2.30
CA ARG A 122 6.43 3.35 -3.06
C ARG A 122 6.17 3.30 -4.56
N ASP A 123 5.66 2.19 -5.06
CA ASP A 123 5.38 2.01 -6.48
C ASP A 123 4.34 3.02 -6.99
N LEU A 124 3.23 3.19 -6.28
CA LEU A 124 2.22 4.19 -6.62
C LEU A 124 2.80 5.61 -6.71
N PHE A 125 3.62 6.00 -5.73
CA PHE A 125 4.25 7.32 -5.71
C PHE A 125 5.23 7.49 -6.87
N ALA A 126 6.09 6.49 -7.13
CA ALA A 126 7.01 6.50 -8.26
C ALA A 126 6.27 6.65 -9.60
N ASN A 127 5.22 5.86 -9.81
CA ASN A 127 4.41 5.88 -11.02
C ASN A 127 3.65 7.21 -11.18
N CYS A 128 3.13 7.78 -10.10
CA CYS A 128 2.51 9.11 -10.12
C CYS A 128 3.51 10.21 -10.49
N MET A 129 4.72 10.16 -9.92
CA MET A 129 5.77 11.13 -10.23
C MET A 129 6.20 11.04 -11.70
N ALA A 130 6.40 9.82 -12.22
CA ALA A 130 6.74 9.58 -13.62
C ALA A 130 5.62 10.05 -14.57
N ALA A 131 4.37 9.69 -14.29
CA ALA A 131 3.21 10.14 -15.07
C ALA A 131 3.09 11.67 -15.09
N SER A 132 3.26 12.32 -13.93
CA SER A 132 3.23 13.77 -13.78
C SER A 132 4.35 14.47 -14.58
N GLN A 133 5.54 13.87 -14.67
CA GLN A 133 6.63 14.38 -15.52
C GLN A 133 6.31 14.25 -17.00
N ILE A 134 5.85 13.07 -17.44
CA ILE A 134 5.48 12.79 -18.84
C ILE A 134 4.38 13.73 -19.34
N LEU A 135 3.43 14.04 -18.46
CA LEU A 135 2.30 14.91 -18.78
C LEU A 135 2.60 16.41 -18.60
N GLU A 136 3.73 16.76 -17.99
CA GLU A 136 4.14 18.13 -17.64
C GLU A 136 3.11 18.88 -16.77
N ILE A 137 2.51 18.18 -15.80
CA ILE A 137 1.48 18.73 -14.89
C ILE A 137 1.83 18.49 -13.43
N ASP A 138 1.11 19.16 -12.51
CA ASP A 138 1.11 18.86 -11.07
C ASP A 138 2.50 18.86 -10.40
N ALA A 139 3.35 19.83 -10.74
CA ALA A 139 4.71 19.93 -10.19
C ALA A 139 4.74 19.96 -8.66
N ASP A 140 3.82 20.68 -8.01
CA ASP A 140 3.76 20.78 -6.55
C ASP A 140 3.36 19.45 -5.90
N PHE A 141 2.38 18.74 -6.49
CA PHE A 141 1.96 17.44 -6.00
C PHE A 141 3.09 16.41 -6.16
N ARG A 142 3.79 16.43 -7.31
CA ARG A 142 4.98 15.60 -7.53
C ARG A 142 6.06 15.86 -6.49
N ALA A 143 6.29 17.12 -6.10
CA ALA A 143 7.26 17.45 -5.04
C ALA A 143 6.84 16.93 -3.65
N GLN A 144 5.54 16.97 -3.34
CA GLN A 144 5.00 16.36 -2.11
C GLN A 144 5.23 14.84 -2.10
N LEU A 145 4.94 14.17 -3.22
CA LEU A 145 5.19 12.73 -3.37
C LEU A 145 6.67 12.38 -3.20
N ALA A 146 7.58 13.13 -3.82
CA ALA A 146 9.01 12.92 -3.69
C ALA A 146 9.47 13.03 -2.22
N THR A 147 9.02 14.09 -1.53
CA THR A 147 9.34 14.31 -0.12
C THR A 147 8.82 13.18 0.78
N ALA A 148 7.61 12.68 0.50
CA ALA A 148 7.04 11.56 1.25
C ALA A 148 7.77 10.25 0.93
N TYR A 149 8.07 9.99 -0.35
CA TYR A 149 8.74 8.79 -0.85
C TYR A 149 10.10 8.57 -0.16
N ASP A 150 10.91 9.62 -0.05
CA ASP A 150 12.22 9.59 0.61
C ASP A 150 12.13 9.31 2.11
N ARG A 151 10.97 9.55 2.71
CA ARG A 151 10.70 9.32 4.14
C ARG A 151 9.95 8.02 4.42
N LEU A 152 9.51 7.27 3.42
CA LEU A 152 8.82 6.00 3.64
C LEU A 152 9.73 5.02 4.40
N TYR A 153 9.16 4.24 5.31
CA TYR A 153 9.90 3.23 6.05
C TYR A 153 10.55 2.19 5.11
N PRO A 154 11.87 1.98 5.18
CA PRO A 154 12.60 1.13 4.22
C PRO A 154 12.47 -0.36 4.54
N PRO A 155 12.60 -1.24 3.53
CA PRO A 155 12.64 -2.69 3.75
C PRO A 155 13.80 -3.06 4.69
N GLN A 156 13.57 -4.09 5.51
CA GLN A 156 14.53 -4.57 6.50
C GLN A 156 14.92 -6.02 6.22
N ILE A 157 16.15 -6.37 6.59
CA ILE A 157 16.63 -7.76 6.61
C ILE A 157 16.50 -8.25 8.05
N GLY A 158 15.77 -9.34 8.24
CA GLY A 158 15.55 -9.94 9.55
C GLY A 158 16.66 -10.88 10.00
N GLN A 159 16.52 -11.40 11.21
CA GLN A 159 17.51 -12.25 11.88
C GLN A 159 17.81 -13.57 11.16
N HIS A 160 16.94 -14.03 10.27
CA HIS A 160 17.13 -15.23 9.45
C HIS A 160 17.70 -14.90 8.05
N GLY A 161 18.03 -13.63 7.77
CA GLY A 161 18.48 -13.17 6.46
C GLY A 161 17.35 -12.99 5.44
N GLN A 162 16.10 -13.08 5.90
CA GLN A 162 14.88 -12.89 5.11
C GLN A 162 14.53 -11.40 4.97
N LEU A 163 13.77 -11.06 3.93
CA LEU A 163 13.06 -9.77 3.89
C LEU A 163 11.93 -9.82 4.92
N GLN A 164 11.91 -8.89 5.87
CA GLN A 164 10.85 -8.88 6.90
C GLN A 164 9.48 -8.63 6.28
N GLU A 165 8.47 -9.40 6.69
CA GLU A 165 7.07 -9.19 6.30
C GLU A 165 6.40 -8.04 7.07
N TRP A 166 6.81 -7.85 8.31
CA TRP A 166 6.34 -6.79 9.21
C TRP A 166 7.46 -5.78 9.52
N SER A 167 7.11 -4.63 10.10
CA SER A 167 8.09 -3.62 10.53
C SER A 167 8.91 -4.01 11.77
N GLN A 168 8.59 -5.14 12.37
CA GLN A 168 9.34 -5.77 13.45
C GLN A 168 9.69 -7.19 12.99
N ASP A 169 10.81 -7.71 13.50
CA ASP A 169 11.35 -9.02 13.13
C ASP A 169 10.56 -10.17 13.78
N TRP A 170 9.32 -10.37 13.33
CA TRP A 170 8.39 -11.39 13.84
C TRP A 170 8.25 -12.60 12.92
N ASP A 171 8.96 -12.63 11.80
CA ASP A 171 8.91 -13.71 10.82
C ASP A 171 9.35 -15.04 11.43
N ASP A 172 8.57 -16.09 11.16
CA ASP A 172 8.89 -17.47 11.51
C ASP A 172 9.43 -18.19 10.25
N PRO A 173 10.68 -18.72 10.26
CA PRO A 173 11.24 -19.44 9.13
C PRO A 173 10.52 -20.78 8.82
N GLN A 174 9.60 -21.23 9.69
CA GLN A 174 8.74 -22.39 9.46
C GLN A 174 7.34 -22.01 8.95
N ASP A 175 7.04 -20.73 8.76
CA ASP A 175 5.77 -20.30 8.20
C ASP A 175 5.67 -20.69 6.71
N GLU A 176 4.69 -21.55 6.39
CA GLU A 176 4.35 -21.98 5.03
C GLU A 176 3.06 -21.31 4.55
N HIS A 177 2.75 -20.11 5.07
CA HIS A 177 1.57 -19.36 4.65
C HIS A 177 1.52 -19.19 3.12
N ARG A 178 0.33 -19.36 2.55
CA ARG A 178 0.15 -19.40 1.09
C ARG A 178 0.36 -18.04 0.41
N HIS A 179 0.23 -16.95 1.15
CA HIS A 179 0.53 -15.61 0.67
C HIS A 179 1.97 -15.26 1.00
N VAL A 180 2.63 -14.60 0.05
CA VAL A 180 3.97 -14.04 0.19
C VAL A 180 3.92 -12.54 -0.07
N SER A 181 2.99 -11.87 0.61
CA SER A 181 2.59 -10.48 0.36
C SER A 181 3.75 -9.49 0.41
N HIS A 182 4.72 -9.73 1.28
CA HIS A 182 5.93 -8.90 1.41
C HIS A 182 6.88 -9.01 0.20
N LEU A 183 6.72 -10.03 -0.63
CA LEU A 183 7.49 -10.23 -1.87
C LEU A 183 6.83 -9.59 -3.11
N LEU A 184 5.73 -8.83 -2.96
CA LEU A 184 5.10 -8.15 -4.10
C LEU A 184 6.09 -7.28 -4.89
N GLY A 185 7.03 -6.61 -4.20
CA GLY A 185 8.08 -5.83 -4.84
C GLY A 185 9.05 -6.63 -5.72
N LEU A 186 9.05 -7.97 -5.65
CA LEU A 186 9.83 -8.85 -6.53
C LEU A 186 9.10 -9.16 -7.84
N HIS A 187 7.77 -9.32 -7.81
CA HIS A 187 6.98 -9.62 -9.01
C HIS A 187 5.57 -9.04 -8.94
N SER A 188 5.17 -8.41 -10.05
CA SER A 188 3.99 -7.54 -10.19
C SER A 188 4.13 -6.15 -9.54
N GLY A 189 5.28 -5.84 -8.94
CA GLY A 189 5.64 -4.53 -8.39
C GLY A 189 6.41 -3.64 -9.35
#